data_AF-A0A3B0Y4M2-F1
#
_entry.id   AF-A0A3B0Y4M2-F1
#
_cell.length_a   1.000
_cell.length_b   1.000
_cell.length_c   1.000
_cell.angle_alpha   90.00
_cell.angle_beta   90.00
_cell.angle_gamma   90.00
#
_symmetry.space_group_name_H-M   'P 1'
#
loop_
_entity.id
_entity.type
_entity.pdbx_description
1 polymer ?
#
loop_
_entity_poly.entity_id
_entity_poly.type
_entity_poly.pdbx_seq_one_letter_code
_entity_poly.pdbx_strand_id
1 'polypeptide(L)'
;MKTGGLVIPKTNRKVLVDRLNLITALHRASILASKKFKASRFVLTDNWFRIETTNDKNEESHEELTIKLNGTLELGLNVDYLMDALSGCTTEEARLALSEQN
;
A
#
# COMPACT_ATOMS: atom_id res chain seq x y z
N MET A 1 14.68 24.47 -17.21
CA MET A 1 13.33 24.65 -16.63
C MET A 1 12.50 23.42 -16.96
N LYS A 2 12.36 22.44 -16.05
CA LYS A 2 11.37 21.37 -16.22
C LYS A 2 10.07 21.84 -15.60
N THR A 3 9.07 22.13 -16.42
CA THR A 3 7.70 22.39 -15.99
C THR A 3 7.20 21.18 -15.20
N GLY A 4 6.92 21.37 -13.91
CA GLY A 4 6.32 20.35 -13.05
C GLY A 4 4.96 19.95 -13.60
N GLY A 5 4.92 18.84 -14.33
CA GLY A 5 3.69 18.24 -14.81
C GLY A 5 2.83 17.75 -13.65
N LEU A 6 1.51 17.80 -13.82
CA LEU A 6 0.51 17.41 -12.82
C LEU A 6 0.83 16.03 -12.24
N VAL A 7 1.13 16.00 -10.93
CA VAL A 7 1.59 14.80 -10.19
C VAL A 7 0.42 13.87 -9.80
N ILE A 8 -0.81 14.13 -10.29
CA ILE A 8 -1.99 13.32 -9.98
C ILE A 8 -2.14 12.24 -11.06
N PRO A 9 -1.90 10.94 -10.74
CA PRO A 9 -2.03 9.88 -11.72
C PRO A 9 -3.49 9.69 -12.15
N LYS A 10 -3.69 9.47 -13.45
CA LYS A 10 -5.00 9.05 -13.99
C LYS A 10 -5.02 7.54 -14.07
N THR A 11 -5.57 6.88 -13.04
CA THR A 11 -5.78 5.42 -13.03
C THR A 11 -7.25 5.06 -12.80
N ASN A 12 -7.71 4.05 -13.54
CA ASN A 12 -9.02 3.44 -13.35
C ASN A 12 -8.98 2.27 -12.36
N ARG A 13 -7.79 1.81 -11.95
CA ARG A 13 -7.64 0.76 -10.94
C ARG A 13 -7.87 1.36 -9.55
N LYS A 14 -9.06 1.11 -9.02
CA LYS A 14 -9.52 1.60 -7.72
C LYS A 14 -9.96 0.43 -6.87
N VAL A 15 -9.56 0.43 -5.60
CA VAL A 15 -10.01 -0.54 -4.59
C VAL A 15 -10.58 0.21 -3.39
N LEU A 16 -11.69 -0.29 -2.86
CA LEU A 16 -12.24 0.14 -1.57
C LEU A 16 -11.73 -0.80 -0.48
N VAL A 17 -11.29 -0.23 0.62
CA VAL A 17 -10.73 -0.96 1.76
C VAL A 17 -11.26 -0.38 3.06
N ASP A 18 -11.39 -1.21 4.09
CA ASP A 18 -11.55 -0.72 5.46
C ASP A 18 -10.27 0.01 5.87
N ARG A 19 -10.40 1.30 6.17
CA ARG A 19 -9.27 2.19 6.44
C ARG A 19 -8.51 1.77 7.70
N LEU A 20 -9.23 1.43 8.78
CA LEU A 20 -8.59 1.10 10.06
C LEU A 20 -7.93 -0.28 10.01
N ASN A 21 -8.57 -1.25 9.35
CA ASN A 21 -7.98 -2.57 9.13
C ASN A 21 -6.69 -2.44 8.32
N LEU A 22 -6.69 -1.66 7.24
CA LEU A 22 -5.49 -1.42 6.44
C LEU A 22 -4.40 -0.70 7.24
N ILE A 23 -4.71 0.35 8.00
CA ILE A 23 -3.74 1.01 8.88
C ILE A 23 -3.11 0.02 9.87
N THR A 24 -3.93 -0.85 10.46
CA THR A 24 -3.44 -1.84 11.45
C THR A 24 -2.51 -2.87 10.79
N ALA A 25 -2.84 -3.33 9.58
CA ALA A 25 -1.98 -4.23 8.81
C ALA A 25 -0.65 -3.56 8.40
N LEU A 26 -0.70 -2.32 7.92
CA LEU A 26 0.50 -1.52 7.60
C LEU A 26 1.40 -1.34 8.83
N HIS A 27 0.80 -1.08 10.00
CA HIS A 27 1.55 -0.93 11.24
C HIS A 27 2.26 -2.23 11.66
N ARG A 28 1.61 -3.40 11.50
CA ARG A 28 2.27 -4.70 11.77
C ARG A 28 3.42 -4.96 10.79
N ALA A 29 3.19 -4.71 9.50
CA ALA A 29 4.19 -4.87 8.46
C ALA A 29 5.41 -3.93 8.67
N SER A 30 5.19 -2.72 9.19
CA SER A 30 6.26 -1.74 9.41
C SER A 30 7.19 -2.08 10.57
N ILE A 31 6.73 -2.86 11.56
CA ILE A 31 7.56 -3.36 12.68
C ILE A 31 8.73 -4.20 12.14
N LEU A 32 8.48 -4.99 11.10
CA LEU A 32 9.45 -5.88 10.46
C LEU A 32 10.04 -5.31 9.16
N ALA A 33 9.74 -4.07 8.79
CA ALA A 33 10.34 -3.45 7.62
C ALA A 33 11.78 -2.97 7.92
N SER A 34 12.70 -3.08 6.95
CA SER A 34 14.06 -2.53 7.07
C SER A 34 14.02 -1.05 7.47
N LYS A 35 14.74 -0.68 8.53
CA LYS A 35 14.77 0.70 9.05
C LYS A 35 15.33 1.71 8.06
N LYS A 36 16.17 1.25 7.11
CA LYS A 36 16.85 2.12 6.14
C LYS A 36 15.97 2.47 4.95
N PHE A 37 15.16 1.52 4.48
CA PHE A 37 14.43 1.66 3.22
C PHE A 37 12.90 1.58 3.38
N LYS A 38 12.40 0.86 4.39
CA LYS A 38 10.97 0.60 4.66
C LYS A 38 10.13 0.27 3.41
N ALA A 39 10.79 -0.25 2.38
CA ALA A 39 10.16 -0.62 1.13
C ALA A 39 9.35 -1.91 1.36
N SER A 40 8.09 -1.86 0.98
CA SER A 40 7.15 -2.97 1.09
C SER A 40 6.65 -3.32 -0.29
N ARG A 41 6.50 -4.62 -0.54
CA ARG A 41 5.86 -5.14 -1.74
C ARG A 41 4.37 -5.29 -1.46
N PHE A 42 3.57 -4.64 -2.29
CA PHE A 42 2.12 -4.66 -2.22
C PHE A 42 1.61 -5.51 -3.38
N VAL A 43 0.87 -6.56 -3.08
CA VAL A 43 0.28 -7.45 -4.07
C VAL A 43 -1.23 -7.43 -3.87
N LEU A 44 -1.96 -6.97 -4.88
CA LEU A 44 -3.42 -6.95 -4.88
C LEU A 44 -3.91 -7.93 -5.94
N THR A 45 -4.87 -8.75 -5.55
CA THR A 45 -5.62 -9.65 -6.43
C THR A 45 -7.11 -9.37 -6.27
N ASP A 46 -7.94 -10.13 -6.98
CA ASP A 46 -9.39 -9.96 -6.95
C ASP A 46 -9.98 -10.07 -5.53
N ASN A 47 -9.35 -10.87 -4.66
CA ASN A 47 -9.88 -11.22 -3.35
C ASN A 47 -9.06 -10.70 -2.17
N TRP A 48 -7.77 -10.42 -2.37
CA TRP A 48 -6.89 -10.07 -1.27
C TRP A 48 -5.87 -8.99 -1.62
N PHE A 49 -5.52 -8.21 -0.59
CA PHE A 49 -4.45 -7.24 -0.57
C PHE A 49 -3.40 -7.73 0.41
N ARG A 50 -2.22 -8.08 -0.09
CA ARG A 50 -1.06 -8.50 0.71
C ARG A 50 0.01 -7.43 0.77
N ILE A 51 0.58 -7.28 1.96
CA ILE A 51 1.73 -6.43 2.26
C ILE A 51 2.86 -7.35 2.70
N GLU A 52 3.96 -7.34 1.95
CA GLU A 52 5.14 -8.15 2.21
C GLU A 52 6.31 -7.24 2.59
N THR A 53 6.95 -7.52 3.73
CA THR A 53 8.16 -6.81 4.17
C THR A 53 9.23 -7.75 4.68
N THR A 54 10.47 -7.29 4.62
CA THR A 54 11.63 -8.00 5.16
C THR A 54 12.55 -7.01 5.88
N ASN A 55 13.15 -7.42 6.99
CA ASN A 55 14.18 -6.65 7.67
C ASN A 55 15.60 -7.10 7.29
N ASP A 56 16.61 -6.40 7.82
CA ASP A 56 18.02 -6.67 7.54
C ASP A 56 18.51 -8.04 8.05
N LYS A 57 17.68 -8.78 8.80
CA LYS A 57 17.93 -10.14 9.29
C LYS A 57 17.22 -11.22 8.45
N ASN A 58 16.58 -10.84 7.34
CA ASN A 58 15.72 -11.72 6.54
C ASN A 58 14.50 -12.26 7.30
N GLU A 59 14.02 -11.57 8.32
CA GLU A 59 12.72 -11.87 8.93
C GLU A 59 11.63 -11.25 8.07
N GLU A 60 10.59 -12.02 7.77
CA GLU A 60 9.50 -11.62 6.85
C GLU A 60 8.20 -11.29 7.61
N SER A 61 7.42 -10.37 7.06
CA SER A 61 6.02 -10.14 7.44
C SER A 61 5.12 -10.30 6.23
N HIS A 62 3.99 -10.97 6.44
CA HIS A 62 2.95 -11.20 5.44
C HIS A 62 1.62 -10.81 6.05
N GLU A 63 1.10 -9.66 5.65
CA GLU A 63 -0.18 -9.15 6.12
C GLU A 63 -1.19 -9.20 4.97
N GLU A 64 -2.34 -9.82 5.19
CA GLU A 64 -3.36 -10.01 4.16
C GLU A 64 -4.72 -9.45 4.61
N LEU A 65 -5.39 -8.73 3.71
CA LEU A 65 -6.73 -8.20 3.91
C LEU A 65 -7.62 -8.65 2.76
N THR A 66 -8.88 -8.98 3.07
CA THR A 66 -9.88 -9.23 2.03
C THR A 66 -10.28 -7.92 1.36
N ILE A 67 -10.24 -7.92 0.02
CA ILE A 67 -10.66 -6.78 -0.81
C ILE A 67 -11.49 -7.27 -1.99
N LYS A 68 -12.04 -6.33 -2.76
CA LYS A 68 -12.60 -6.60 -4.08
C LYS A 68 -11.90 -5.71 -5.09
N LEU A 69 -11.11 -6.32 -5.97
CA LEU A 69 -10.45 -5.66 -7.09
C LEU A 69 -10.80 -6.44 -8.38
N ASN A 70 -10.69 -5.77 -9.52
CA ASN A 70 -10.71 -6.44 -10.81
C ASN A 70 -9.29 -6.49 -11.36
N GLY A 71 -8.73 -7.69 -11.46
CA GLY A 71 -7.38 -7.94 -11.92
C GLY A 71 -6.33 -7.88 -10.81
N THR A 72 -5.08 -8.01 -11.23
CA THR A 72 -3.93 -8.02 -10.31
C THR A 72 -3.14 -6.72 -10.41
N LEU A 73 -2.49 -6.36 -9.32
CA LEU A 73 -1.57 -5.23 -9.25
C LEU A 73 -0.44 -5.56 -8.29
N GLU A 74 0.79 -5.27 -8.70
CA GLU A 74 1.96 -5.39 -7.85
C GLU A 74 2.76 -4.09 -7.88
N LEU A 75 3.15 -3.57 -6.70
CA LEU A 75 3.92 -2.34 -6.60
C LEU A 75 4.78 -2.30 -5.33
N GLY A 76 5.89 -1.57 -5.40
CA GLY A 76 6.73 -1.26 -4.25
C GLY A 76 6.45 0.15 -3.73
N LEU A 77 6.14 0.29 -2.44
CA LEU A 77 5.97 1.60 -1.79
C LEU A 77 6.59 1.57 -0.39
N ASN A 78 6.89 2.75 0.16
CA ASN A 78 7.18 2.86 1.59
C ASN A 78 5.87 2.73 2.38
N VAL A 79 5.81 1.76 3.30
CA VAL A 79 4.64 1.47 4.14
C VAL A 79 4.18 2.67 4.95
N ASP A 80 5.12 3.49 5.45
CA ASP A 80 4.81 4.66 6.27
C ASP A 80 4.05 5.70 5.46
N TYR A 81 4.40 5.90 4.18
CA TYR A 81 3.75 6.91 3.35
C TYR A 81 2.28 6.59 3.09
N LEU A 82 1.95 5.31 2.90
CA LEU A 82 0.57 4.88 2.76
C LEU A 82 -0.17 5.00 4.10
N MET A 83 0.47 4.62 5.21
CA MET A 83 -0.11 4.74 6.55
C MET A 83 -0.40 6.21 6.92
N ASP A 84 0.52 7.13 6.61
CA ASP A 84 0.36 8.57 6.83
C ASP A 84 -0.79 9.14 6.00
N ALA A 85 -0.87 8.78 4.71
CA ALA A 85 -1.96 9.21 3.83
C ALA A 85 -3.33 8.72 4.32
N LEU A 86 -3.42 7.47 4.78
CA LEU A 86 -4.65 6.91 5.34
C LEU A 86 -5.02 7.55 6.69
N SER A 87 -4.04 7.95 7.49
CA SER A 87 -4.27 8.62 8.78
C SER A 87 -4.88 10.01 8.61
N GLY A 88 -4.66 10.66 7.47
CA GLY A 88 -5.33 11.92 7.11
C GLY A 88 -6.79 11.76 6.66
N CYS A 89 -7.27 10.52 6.43
CA CYS A 89 -8.64 10.25 6.02
C CYS A 89 -9.53 9.98 7.24
N THR A 90 -10.78 10.46 7.21
CA THR A 90 -11.73 10.35 8.34
C THR A 90 -12.85 9.33 8.11
N THR A 91 -13.04 8.85 6.89
CA THR A 91 -14.10 7.88 6.52
C THR A 91 -13.75 6.46 6.95
N GLU A 92 -14.75 5.59 7.16
CA GLU A 92 -14.53 4.18 7.47
C GLU A 92 -13.84 3.44 6.32
N GLU A 93 -14.28 3.68 5.09
CA GLU A 93 -13.65 3.15 3.89
C GLU A 93 -12.70 4.17 3.26
N ALA A 94 -11.57 3.67 2.73
CA ALA A 94 -10.66 4.43 1.90
C ALA A 94 -10.70 3.89 0.46
N ARG A 95 -10.66 4.81 -0.53
CA ARG A 95 -10.56 4.44 -1.94
C ARG A 95 -9.13 4.66 -2.43
N LEU A 96 -8.38 3.57 -2.61
CA LEU A 96 -7.04 3.63 -3.16
C LEU A 96 -7.11 3.61 -4.68
N ALA A 97 -6.36 4.51 -5.32
CA ALA A 97 -6.18 4.55 -6.76
C ALA A 97 -4.70 4.32 -7.05
N LEU A 98 -4.35 3.11 -7.48
CA LEU A 98 -2.97 2.66 -7.59
C LEU A 98 -2.64 2.25 -9.03
N SER A 99 -1.36 2.35 -9.38
CA SER A 99 -0.82 1.90 -10.66
C SER A 99 0.62 1.47 -10.48
N GLU A 100 1.07 0.55 -11.31
CA GLU A 100 2.48 0.13 -11.37
C GLU A 100 3.34 1.35 -11.73
N GLN A 101 4.55 1.39 -11.18
CA GLN A 101 5.52 2.42 -11.55
C GLN A 101 6.07 2.05 -12.94
N ASN A 102 5.84 2.90 -13.94
CA ASN A 102 6.48 2.81 -15.26
C ASN A 102 7.92 3.33 -15.20
#